data_AF-A0A9Q0Y744-F1
#
_entry.id   AF-A0A9Q0Y744-F1
#
_cell.length_a   1.000
_cell.length_b   1.000
_cell.length_c   1.000
_cell.angle_alpha   90.00
_cell.angle_beta   90.00
_cell.angle_gamma   90.00
#
_symmetry.space_group_name_H-M   'P 1'
#
loop_
_entity.id
_entity.type
_entity.pdbx_description
1 polymer ?
#
loop_
_entity_poly.entity_id
_entity_poly.type
_entity_poly.pdbx_seq_one_letter_code
_entity_poly.pdbx_strand_id
1 'polypeptide(L)'
;MYFKPAEVRFARLLVGIWSVLCCASTLFTVLTYLVDMRRFSYPERPIIFLSGCYFMVAVAYVAGFLLGERAVCGERFAEGGYRTVVQGTKKEGCTILFMVLYFFGMASSIWWVVLSLTWFLAAGMKWGHEAIEANSQYFHLAAWAVPAVKTIAVLAMGQVDGDVLSGVCYVGLYSADALRGFVLAPLFVYLALGTSFLLAGFVSLFRIRTIMKHGGTKTEKLEKLMVRIGVFSVLYTVPATIVLACYFYEQASRDAWERAWLRQSCKSYAVPCPPADGHPDASPDFTVFLIKYLMTMIVGITTGFWIWTGKTLQSWRRFYRRLSTGSKGETAV
;
A
#
# COMPACT_ATOMS: atom_id res chain seq x y z
N MET A 1 17.10 17.19 3.55
CA MET A 1 16.69 18.60 3.41
C MET A 1 16.13 19.12 4.72
N TYR A 2 15.05 18.54 5.25
CA TYR A 2 14.43 18.99 6.52
C TYR A 2 14.90 18.24 7.79
N PHE A 3 15.24 16.96 7.64
CA PHE A 3 15.48 16.07 8.78
C PHE A 3 16.96 15.91 9.10
N LYS A 4 17.26 15.73 10.39
CA LYS A 4 18.61 15.47 10.90
C LYS A 4 19.08 14.08 10.48
N PRO A 5 20.41 13.83 10.37
CA PRO A 5 20.93 12.51 10.00
C PRO A 5 20.47 11.38 10.93
N ALA A 6 20.26 11.67 12.23
CA ALA A 6 19.74 10.70 13.19
C ALA A 6 18.28 10.31 12.90
N GLU A 7 17.43 11.27 12.54
CA GLU A 7 16.04 11.04 12.16
C GLU A 7 15.95 10.23 10.87
N VAL A 8 16.77 10.55 9.87
CA VAL A 8 16.86 9.77 8.62
C VAL A 8 17.27 8.32 8.91
N ARG A 9 18.28 8.10 9.77
CA ARG A 9 18.72 6.75 10.16
C ARG A 9 17.62 5.98 10.88
N PHE A 10 16.91 6.64 11.80
CA PHE A 10 15.79 6.05 12.52
C PHE A 10 14.64 5.67 11.58
N ALA A 11 14.23 6.58 10.69
CA ALA A 11 13.18 6.31 9.70
C ALA A 11 13.55 5.11 8.81
N ARG A 12 14.78 5.06 8.29
CA ARG A 12 15.23 3.93 7.46
C ARG A 12 15.18 2.60 8.20
N LEU A 13 15.65 2.57 9.45
CA LEU A 13 15.63 1.35 10.26
C LEU A 13 14.19 0.90 10.53
N LEU A 14 13.30 1.83 10.88
CA LEU A 14 11.89 1.55 11.11
C LEU A 14 11.20 1.05 9.83
N VAL A 15 11.33 1.77 8.71
CA VAL A 15 10.81 1.36 7.40
C VAL A 15 11.33 -0.02 7.00
N GLY A 16 12.63 -0.28 7.21
CA GLY A 16 13.27 -1.57 6.96
C GLY A 16 12.62 -2.70 7.77
N ILE A 17 12.52 -2.56 9.10
CA ILE A 17 11.93 -3.58 9.97
C ILE A 17 10.47 -3.87 9.58
N TRP A 18 9.66 -2.83 9.41
CA TRP A 18 8.24 -3.01 9.05
C TRP A 18 8.07 -3.59 7.64
N SER A 19 8.96 -3.27 6.71
CA SER A 19 8.92 -3.84 5.36
C SER A 19 9.24 -5.33 5.36
N VAL A 20 10.19 -5.79 6.17
CA VAL A 20 10.49 -7.22 6.33
C VAL A 20 9.31 -7.97 6.95
N LEU A 21 8.69 -7.41 8.00
CA LEU A 21 7.48 -7.99 8.61
C LEU A 21 6.32 -8.07 7.62
N CYS A 22 6.10 -7.00 6.85
CA CYS A 22 5.09 -6.95 5.80
C CYS A 22 5.37 -7.98 4.69
N CYS A 23 6.61 -8.07 4.24
CA CYS A 23 7.07 -9.02 3.23
C CYS A 23 6.83 -10.47 3.69
N ALA A 24 7.23 -10.83 4.91
CA ALA A 24 7.03 -12.16 5.44
C ALA A 24 5.55 -12.53 5.59
N SER A 25 4.73 -11.61 6.11
CA SER A 25 3.29 -11.81 6.31
C SER A 25 2.54 -11.98 4.98
N THR A 26 2.83 -11.12 4.01
CA THR A 26 2.20 -11.15 2.67
C THR A 26 2.69 -12.35 1.86
N LEU A 27 3.98 -12.70 1.92
CA LEU A 27 4.52 -13.92 1.30
C LEU A 27 3.82 -15.17 1.84
N PHE A 28 3.65 -15.28 3.16
CA PHE A 28 2.93 -16.40 3.77
C PHE A 28 1.48 -16.51 3.26
N THR A 29 0.83 -15.36 3.07
CA THR A 29 -0.53 -15.26 2.54
C THR A 29 -0.60 -15.79 1.10
N VAL A 30 0.30 -15.30 0.24
CA VAL A 30 0.40 -15.71 -1.17
C VAL A 30 0.75 -17.20 -1.28
N LEU A 31 1.72 -17.70 -0.52
CA LEU A 31 2.08 -19.13 -0.51
C LEU A 31 0.90 -20.00 -0.06
N THR A 32 0.15 -19.56 0.95
CA THR A 32 -1.04 -20.31 1.40
C THR A 32 -2.10 -20.38 0.31
N TYR A 33 -2.27 -19.32 -0.48
CA TYR A 33 -3.15 -19.34 -1.64
C TYR A 33 -2.66 -20.32 -2.72
N LEU A 34 -1.36 -20.32 -3.03
CA LEU A 34 -0.78 -21.24 -4.02
C LEU A 34 -0.94 -22.72 -3.62
N VAL A 35 -0.88 -23.02 -2.32
CA VAL A 35 -1.08 -24.38 -1.78
C VAL A 35 -2.54 -24.85 -1.95
N ASP A 36 -3.53 -23.97 -1.82
CA ASP A 36 -4.95 -24.32 -1.91
C ASP A 36 -5.78 -23.21 -2.59
N MET A 37 -5.62 -23.06 -3.91
CA MET A 37 -6.30 -22.00 -4.68
C MET A 37 -7.82 -22.13 -4.67
N ARG A 38 -8.34 -23.38 -4.65
CA ARG A 38 -9.79 -23.66 -4.71
C ARG A 38 -10.53 -23.21 -3.45
N ARG A 39 -9.81 -22.95 -2.36
CA ARG A 39 -10.37 -22.48 -1.10
C ARG A 39 -10.83 -21.02 -1.15
N PHE A 40 -10.23 -20.21 -2.02
CA PHE A 40 -10.42 -18.75 -2.02
C PHE A 40 -11.20 -18.27 -3.25
N SER A 41 -12.51 -18.50 -3.23
CA SER A 41 -13.45 -17.96 -4.23
C SER A 41 -13.83 -16.51 -3.90
N TYR A 42 -14.46 -15.81 -4.85
CA TYR A 42 -15.09 -14.52 -4.56
C TYR A 42 -16.16 -14.70 -3.46
N PRO A 43 -16.32 -13.74 -2.54
CA PRO A 43 -15.71 -12.41 -2.47
C PRO A 43 -14.37 -12.32 -1.70
N GLU A 44 -13.76 -13.44 -1.28
CA GLU A 44 -12.48 -13.42 -0.53
C GLU A 44 -11.26 -13.18 -1.42
N ARG A 45 -11.34 -13.58 -2.69
CA ARG A 45 -10.21 -13.55 -3.66
C ARG A 45 -9.48 -12.20 -3.77
N PRO A 46 -10.14 -11.02 -3.74
CA PRO A 46 -9.46 -9.72 -3.75
C PRO A 46 -8.42 -9.54 -2.63
N ILE A 47 -8.60 -10.16 -1.45
CA ILE A 47 -7.64 -10.09 -0.33
C ILE A 47 -6.28 -10.70 -0.74
N ILE A 48 -6.29 -11.74 -1.57
CA ILE A 48 -5.06 -12.39 -2.05
C ILE A 48 -4.31 -11.46 -3.01
N PHE A 49 -5.00 -10.83 -3.96
CA PHE A 49 -4.37 -9.87 -4.87
C PHE A 49 -3.84 -8.64 -4.14
N LEU A 50 -4.59 -8.15 -3.15
CA LEU A 50 -4.16 -7.09 -2.26
C LEU A 50 -2.88 -7.47 -1.52
N SER A 51 -2.81 -8.68 -0.96
CA SER A 51 -1.58 -9.20 -0.32
C SER A 51 -0.41 -9.32 -1.30
N GLY A 52 -0.65 -9.78 -2.52
CA GLY A 52 0.37 -9.82 -3.58
C GLY A 52 0.91 -8.44 -3.95
N CYS A 53 0.03 -7.42 -3.98
CA CYS A 53 0.47 -6.03 -4.19
C CYS A 53 1.33 -5.53 -3.03
N TYR A 54 0.92 -5.79 -1.78
CA TYR A 54 1.71 -5.41 -0.61
C TYR A 54 3.02 -6.17 -0.47
N PHE A 55 3.11 -7.41 -0.96
CA PHE A 55 4.37 -8.13 -1.07
C PHE A 55 5.37 -7.37 -1.96
N MET A 56 4.94 -6.93 -3.14
CA MET A 56 5.79 -6.16 -4.05
C MET A 56 6.16 -4.78 -3.48
N VAL A 57 5.21 -4.10 -2.82
CA VAL A 57 5.48 -2.85 -2.09
C VAL A 57 6.53 -3.06 -0.99
N ALA A 58 6.40 -4.13 -0.20
CA ALA A 58 7.35 -4.47 0.84
C ALA A 58 8.74 -4.80 0.28
N VAL A 59 8.81 -5.55 -0.83
CA VAL A 59 10.07 -5.82 -1.55
C VAL A 59 10.74 -4.53 -2.01
N ALA A 60 9.98 -3.55 -2.53
CA ALA A 60 10.55 -2.26 -2.92
C ALA A 60 11.14 -1.51 -1.71
N TYR A 61 10.46 -1.49 -0.56
CA TYR A 61 11.00 -0.89 0.67
C TYR A 61 12.22 -1.65 1.22
N VAL A 62 12.23 -2.99 1.17
CA VAL A 62 13.41 -3.79 1.54
C VAL A 62 14.59 -3.48 0.62
N ALA A 63 14.37 -3.41 -0.68
CA ALA A 63 15.40 -3.03 -1.65
C ALA A 63 15.92 -1.61 -1.40
N GLY A 64 15.03 -0.65 -1.12
CA GLY A 64 15.42 0.71 -0.73
C GLY A 64 16.26 0.76 0.55
N PHE A 65 15.90 -0.05 1.55
CA PHE A 65 16.69 -0.19 2.79
C PHE A 65 18.10 -0.73 2.53
N LEU A 66 18.24 -1.76 1.69
CA LEU A 66 19.53 -2.36 1.34
C LEU A 66 20.40 -1.46 0.47
N LEU A 67 19.80 -0.73 -0.48
CA LEU A 67 20.51 0.18 -1.38
C LEU A 67 20.90 1.51 -0.70
N GLY A 68 20.17 1.89 0.37
CA GLY A 68 20.41 3.11 1.12
C GLY A 68 20.41 4.35 0.22
N GLU A 69 21.39 5.24 0.43
CA GLU A 69 21.49 6.48 -0.35
C GLU A 69 21.88 6.29 -1.81
N ARG A 70 22.33 5.09 -2.20
CA ARG A 70 22.74 4.84 -3.58
C ARG A 70 21.55 4.81 -4.52
N ALA A 71 20.36 4.45 -4.06
CA ALA A 71 19.16 4.46 -4.89
C ALA A 71 18.62 5.89 -5.10
N VAL A 72 18.59 6.69 -4.03
CA VAL A 72 17.84 7.96 -3.96
C VAL A 72 18.68 9.23 -4.14
N CYS A 73 20.01 9.15 -3.98
CA CYS A 73 20.90 10.31 -4.18
C CYS A 73 21.73 10.14 -5.46
N GLY A 74 21.94 11.23 -6.19
CA GLY A 74 22.87 11.32 -7.30
C GLY A 74 24.34 11.17 -6.89
N GLU A 75 25.21 11.16 -7.89
CA GLU A 75 26.66 11.29 -7.69
C GLU A 75 27.00 12.73 -7.31
N ARG A 76 28.18 12.91 -6.71
CA ARG A 76 28.67 14.25 -6.36
C ARG A 76 29.10 14.96 -7.65
N PHE A 77 28.72 16.22 -7.80
CA PHE A 77 29.14 17.04 -8.95
C PHE A 77 30.64 17.38 -8.94
N ALA A 78 31.28 17.36 -7.77
CA ALA A 78 32.72 17.58 -7.59
C ALA A 78 33.23 16.82 -6.35
N GLU A 79 34.53 16.58 -6.26
CA GLU A 79 35.13 16.04 -5.03
C GLU A 79 34.88 17.00 -3.86
N GLY A 80 34.31 16.47 -2.76
CA GLY A 80 33.88 17.27 -1.61
C GLY A 80 32.52 17.99 -1.77
N GLY A 81 31.86 17.88 -2.93
CA GLY A 81 30.56 18.50 -3.20
C GLY A 81 29.35 17.82 -2.54
N TYR A 82 28.23 18.53 -2.50
CA TYR A 82 26.95 18.02 -2.00
C TYR A 82 26.36 16.94 -2.93
N ARG A 83 25.70 15.94 -2.35
CA ARG A 83 24.89 14.97 -3.10
C ARG A 83 23.48 15.51 -3.24
N THR A 84 22.95 15.56 -4.46
CA THR A 84 21.56 15.94 -4.71
C THR A 84 20.66 14.72 -4.70
N VAL A 85 19.39 14.94 -4.36
CA VAL A 85 18.35 13.91 -4.46
C VAL A 85 18.04 13.69 -5.94
N VAL A 86 17.75 12.45 -6.32
CA VAL A 86 17.36 12.12 -7.69
C VAL A 86 16.02 12.80 -8.00
N GLN A 87 15.98 13.51 -9.12
CA GLN A 87 14.78 14.07 -9.72
C GLN A 87 14.72 13.64 -11.18
N GLY A 88 13.55 13.15 -11.61
CA GLY A 88 13.34 12.57 -12.92
C GLY A 88 13.68 11.08 -13.03
N THR A 89 13.62 10.58 -14.27
CA THR A 89 13.68 9.15 -14.59
C THR A 89 15.07 8.67 -15.04
N LYS A 90 16.10 9.51 -14.90
CA LYS A 90 17.45 9.20 -15.41
C LYS A 90 18.18 8.11 -14.63
N LYS A 91 17.82 7.90 -13.37
CA LYS A 91 18.45 6.87 -12.53
C LYS A 91 17.59 5.62 -12.51
N GLU A 92 18.10 4.55 -13.10
CA GLU A 92 17.36 3.29 -13.30
C GLU A 92 16.87 2.70 -11.99
N GLY A 93 17.75 2.54 -10.99
CA GLY A 93 17.36 1.96 -9.69
C GLY A 93 16.24 2.74 -8.99
N CYS A 94 16.28 4.07 -9.05
CA CYS A 94 15.23 4.93 -8.50
C CYS A 94 13.91 4.74 -9.26
N THR A 95 13.99 4.71 -10.60
CA THR A 95 12.83 4.55 -11.47
C THR A 95 12.16 3.18 -11.28
N ILE A 96 12.94 2.10 -11.14
CA ILE A 96 12.41 0.75 -10.86
C ILE A 96 11.71 0.71 -9.50
N LEU A 97 12.32 1.26 -8.45
CA LEU A 97 11.70 1.34 -7.13
C LEU A 97 10.38 2.11 -7.17
N PHE A 98 10.36 3.25 -7.88
CA PHE A 98 9.14 4.01 -8.11
C PHE A 98 8.07 3.18 -8.84
N MET A 99 8.42 2.53 -9.96
CA MET A 99 7.48 1.75 -10.76
C MET A 99 6.81 0.66 -9.92
N VAL A 100 7.59 -0.12 -9.18
CA VAL A 100 7.06 -1.18 -8.32
C VAL A 100 6.19 -0.58 -7.21
N LEU A 101 6.70 0.40 -6.47
CA LEU A 101 6.01 0.96 -5.33
C LEU A 101 4.68 1.64 -5.71
N TYR A 102 4.70 2.45 -6.76
CA TYR A 102 3.55 3.22 -7.22
C TYR A 102 2.50 2.33 -7.91
N PHE A 103 2.91 1.46 -8.83
CA PHE A 103 1.99 0.56 -9.54
C PHE A 103 1.24 -0.34 -8.55
N PHE A 104 1.97 -1.05 -7.68
CA PHE A 104 1.35 -1.99 -6.75
C PHE A 104 0.60 -1.28 -5.61
N GLY A 105 1.02 -0.09 -5.17
CA GLY A 105 0.26 0.71 -4.20
C GLY A 105 -1.07 1.25 -4.75
N MET A 106 -1.12 1.62 -6.04
CA MET A 106 -2.36 2.01 -6.70
C MET A 106 -3.26 0.79 -6.98
N ALA A 107 -2.67 -0.33 -7.40
CA ALA A 107 -3.39 -1.57 -7.61
C ALA A 107 -4.01 -2.10 -6.31
N SER A 108 -3.28 -2.05 -5.18
CA SER A 108 -3.82 -2.50 -3.89
C SER A 108 -5.04 -1.69 -3.46
N SER A 109 -5.02 -0.38 -3.70
CA SER A 109 -6.14 0.52 -3.40
C SER A 109 -7.38 0.17 -4.23
N ILE A 110 -7.21 -0.16 -5.52
CA ILE A 110 -8.32 -0.59 -6.37
C ILE A 110 -8.81 -1.98 -5.95
N TRP A 111 -7.92 -2.91 -5.60
CA TRP A 111 -8.31 -4.23 -5.08
C TRP A 111 -9.12 -4.13 -3.78
N TRP A 112 -8.85 -3.14 -2.94
CA TRP A 112 -9.70 -2.85 -1.78
C TRP A 112 -11.08 -2.31 -2.18
N VAL A 113 -11.17 -1.46 -3.21
CA VAL A 113 -12.48 -1.04 -3.76
C VAL A 113 -13.25 -2.25 -4.30
N VAL A 114 -12.59 -3.14 -5.05
CA VAL A 114 -13.18 -4.40 -5.54
C VAL A 114 -13.62 -5.29 -4.38
N LEU A 115 -12.83 -5.41 -3.30
CA LEU A 115 -13.23 -6.13 -2.11
C LEU A 115 -14.51 -5.55 -1.50
N SER A 116 -14.57 -4.24 -1.36
CA SER A 116 -15.73 -3.54 -0.81
C SER A 116 -16.98 -3.70 -1.69
N LEU A 117 -16.82 -3.61 -3.02
CA LEU A 117 -17.88 -3.83 -3.99
C LEU A 117 -18.39 -5.28 -3.94
N THR A 118 -17.50 -6.27 -4.04
CA THR A 118 -17.89 -7.68 -4.04
C THR A 118 -18.50 -8.11 -2.71
N TRP A 119 -18.05 -7.52 -1.60
CA TRP A 119 -18.70 -7.66 -0.30
C TRP A 119 -20.10 -7.08 -0.29
N PHE A 120 -20.32 -5.87 -0.83
CA PHE A 120 -21.65 -5.29 -0.97
C PHE A 120 -22.57 -6.13 -1.88
N LEU A 121 -22.06 -6.64 -3.01
CA LEU A 121 -22.84 -7.49 -3.92
C LEU A 121 -23.26 -8.80 -3.23
N ALA A 122 -22.36 -9.42 -2.48
CA ALA A 122 -22.68 -10.61 -1.70
C ALA A 122 -23.67 -10.30 -0.57
N ALA A 123 -23.50 -9.16 0.13
CA ALA A 123 -24.22 -8.82 1.35
C ALA A 123 -25.57 -8.14 1.16
N GLY A 124 -25.63 -7.15 0.28
CA GLY A 124 -26.85 -6.42 -0.03
C GLY A 124 -27.62 -7.03 -1.19
N MET A 125 -26.93 -7.36 -2.27
CA MET A 125 -27.57 -7.85 -3.50
C MET A 125 -27.74 -9.38 -3.52
N LYS A 126 -27.23 -10.09 -2.50
CA LYS A 126 -27.29 -11.55 -2.37
C LYS A 126 -26.68 -12.31 -3.55
N TRP A 127 -25.67 -11.74 -4.21
CA TRP A 127 -24.98 -12.41 -5.29
C TRP A 127 -24.19 -13.62 -4.77
N GLY A 128 -24.33 -14.76 -5.46
CA GLY A 128 -23.48 -15.93 -5.23
C GLY A 128 -22.06 -15.72 -5.76
N HIS A 129 -21.12 -16.55 -5.29
CA HIS A 129 -19.72 -16.47 -5.75
C HIS A 129 -19.56 -16.62 -7.27
N GLU A 130 -20.34 -17.50 -7.91
CA GLU A 130 -20.34 -17.72 -9.36
C GLU A 130 -20.72 -16.45 -10.15
N ALA A 131 -21.74 -15.72 -9.68
CA ALA A 131 -22.20 -14.49 -10.33
C ALA A 131 -21.14 -13.37 -10.24
N ILE A 132 -20.44 -13.29 -9.10
CA ILE A 132 -19.34 -12.34 -8.92
C ILE A 132 -18.15 -12.74 -9.79
N GLU A 133 -17.81 -14.04 -9.82
CA GLU A 133 -16.67 -14.57 -10.57
C GLU A 133 -16.86 -14.44 -12.08
N ALA A 134 -18.09 -14.55 -12.59
CA ALA A 134 -18.43 -14.30 -14.00
C ALA A 134 -18.12 -12.86 -14.46
N ASN A 135 -17.94 -11.92 -13.52
CA ASN A 135 -17.58 -10.52 -13.80
C ASN A 135 -16.11 -10.20 -13.48
N SER A 136 -15.31 -11.21 -13.11
CA SER A 136 -13.94 -11.01 -12.63
C SER A 136 -13.01 -10.32 -13.64
N GLN A 137 -13.21 -10.52 -14.95
CA GLN A 137 -12.42 -9.85 -15.98
C GLN A 137 -12.44 -8.32 -15.84
N TYR A 138 -13.57 -7.72 -15.47
CA TYR A 138 -13.69 -6.27 -15.29
C TYR A 138 -12.94 -5.78 -14.07
N PHE A 139 -12.97 -6.56 -12.97
CA PHE A 139 -12.23 -6.23 -11.76
C PHE A 139 -10.72 -6.25 -12.01
N HIS A 140 -10.23 -7.28 -12.70
CA HIS A 140 -8.83 -7.38 -13.07
C HIS A 140 -8.41 -6.26 -14.04
N LEU A 141 -9.22 -5.99 -15.06
CA LEU A 141 -8.92 -4.91 -16.01
C LEU A 141 -8.76 -3.57 -15.30
N ALA A 142 -9.70 -3.20 -14.42
CA ALA A 142 -9.62 -1.97 -13.65
C ALA A 142 -8.41 -1.94 -12.72
N ALA A 143 -8.15 -3.02 -11.97
CA ALA A 143 -7.08 -3.08 -10.98
C ALA A 143 -5.67 -3.04 -11.57
N TRP A 144 -5.48 -3.44 -12.83
CA TRP A 144 -4.17 -3.45 -13.48
C TRP A 144 -3.98 -2.34 -14.51
N ALA A 145 -5.00 -2.04 -15.32
CA ALA A 145 -4.87 -1.02 -16.36
C ALA A 145 -4.80 0.40 -15.78
N VAL A 146 -5.61 0.71 -14.76
CA VAL A 146 -5.62 2.06 -14.17
C VAL A 146 -4.25 2.41 -13.53
N PRO A 147 -3.63 1.54 -12.69
CA PRO A 147 -2.29 1.79 -12.19
C PRO A 147 -1.23 1.82 -13.29
N ALA A 148 -1.34 0.99 -14.33
CA ALA A 148 -0.41 1.00 -15.46
C ALA A 148 -0.41 2.35 -16.17
N VAL A 149 -1.59 2.85 -16.56
CA VAL A 149 -1.75 4.15 -17.22
C VAL A 149 -1.20 5.28 -16.35
N LYS A 150 -1.51 5.27 -15.05
CA LYS A 150 -0.98 6.28 -14.12
C LYS A 150 0.55 6.22 -14.00
N THR A 151 1.12 5.02 -13.91
CA THR A 151 2.57 4.84 -13.82
C THR A 151 3.27 5.37 -15.08
N ILE A 152 2.74 5.03 -16.27
CA ILE A 152 3.25 5.53 -17.55
C ILE A 152 3.15 7.06 -17.62
N ALA A 153 2.03 7.63 -17.21
CA ALA A 153 1.84 9.09 -17.21
C ALA A 153 2.87 9.80 -16.32
N VAL A 154 3.13 9.31 -15.10
CA VAL A 154 4.14 9.87 -14.20
C VAL A 154 5.54 9.77 -14.80
N LEU A 155 5.90 8.63 -15.41
CA LEU A 155 7.18 8.45 -16.09
C LEU A 155 7.34 9.41 -17.28
N ALA A 156 6.30 9.56 -18.10
CA ALA A 156 6.29 10.47 -19.24
C ALA A 156 6.45 11.94 -18.82
N MET A 157 5.90 12.32 -17.66
CA MET A 157 6.05 13.65 -17.09
C MET A 157 7.35 13.83 -16.29
N GLY A 158 8.16 12.78 -16.14
CA GLY A 158 9.41 12.82 -15.38
C GLY A 158 9.23 13.18 -13.89
N GLN A 159 8.04 12.95 -13.31
CA GLN A 159 7.72 13.33 -11.93
C GLN A 159 8.10 12.23 -10.94
N VAL A 160 9.37 11.81 -10.96
CA VAL A 160 9.92 10.78 -10.05
C VAL A 160 10.98 11.41 -9.18
N ASP A 161 10.79 11.31 -7.86
CA ASP A 161 11.62 11.96 -6.86
C ASP A 161 12.16 10.92 -5.86
N GLY A 162 13.40 11.10 -5.43
CA GLY A 162 13.98 10.28 -4.37
C GLY A 162 13.47 10.66 -2.98
N ASP A 163 13.07 9.68 -2.17
CA ASP A 163 12.72 9.87 -0.76
C ASP A 163 13.86 9.39 0.15
N VAL A 164 14.58 10.36 0.72
CA VAL A 164 15.74 10.11 1.59
C VAL A 164 15.35 9.40 2.89
N LEU A 165 14.11 9.60 3.40
CA LEU A 165 13.65 9.01 4.66
C LEU A 165 13.38 7.51 4.52
N SER A 166 12.72 7.11 3.44
CA SER A 166 12.35 5.71 3.21
C SER A 166 13.35 4.94 2.34
N GLY A 167 14.24 5.64 1.62
CA GLY A 167 15.24 5.01 0.75
C GLY A 167 14.70 4.54 -0.60
N VAL A 168 13.47 4.89 -0.95
CA VAL A 168 12.79 4.55 -2.21
C VAL A 168 12.45 5.82 -3.00
N CYS A 169 11.95 5.67 -4.22
CA CYS A 169 11.52 6.80 -5.04
C CYS A 169 10.01 6.80 -5.21
N TYR A 170 9.42 8.01 -5.25
CA TYR A 170 7.98 8.19 -5.35
C TYR A 170 7.64 9.45 -6.16
N VAL A 171 6.36 9.67 -6.43
CA VAL A 171 5.86 10.87 -7.12
C VAL A 171 5.36 11.93 -6.13
N GLY A 172 5.57 13.20 -6.47
CA GLY A 172 4.95 14.31 -5.75
C GLY A 172 5.64 14.69 -4.44
N LEU A 173 6.89 14.27 -4.23
CA LEU A 173 7.70 14.70 -3.08
C LEU A 173 8.08 16.18 -3.22
N TYR A 174 8.48 16.60 -4.42
CA TYR A 174 8.88 17.99 -4.69
C TYR A 174 7.88 18.78 -5.56
N SER A 175 6.85 18.12 -6.08
CA SER A 175 5.81 18.74 -6.93
C SER A 175 4.42 18.58 -6.30
N ALA A 176 3.82 19.70 -5.89
CA ALA A 176 2.49 19.71 -5.28
C ALA A 176 1.39 19.29 -6.27
N ASP A 177 1.54 19.65 -7.54
CA ASP A 177 0.57 19.30 -8.59
C ASP A 177 0.64 17.80 -8.92
N ALA A 178 1.85 17.24 -8.97
CA ALA A 178 2.02 15.80 -9.13
C ALA A 178 1.44 15.03 -7.92
N LEU A 179 1.65 15.52 -6.69
CA LEU A 179 1.04 14.94 -5.49
C LEU A 179 -0.48 14.94 -5.56
N ARG A 180 -1.07 16.09 -5.92
CA ARG A 180 -2.53 16.26 -6.07
C ARG A 180 -3.11 15.31 -7.10
N GLY A 181 -2.57 15.35 -8.33
CA GLY A 181 -3.12 14.62 -9.46
C GLY A 181 -2.88 13.12 -9.41
N PHE A 182 -1.68 12.68 -9.02
CA PHE A 182 -1.29 11.27 -9.12
C PHE A 182 -1.49 10.48 -7.82
N VAL A 183 -1.57 11.15 -6.66
CA VAL A 183 -1.65 10.47 -5.35
C VAL A 183 -2.94 10.82 -4.62
N LEU A 184 -3.14 12.09 -4.25
CA LEU A 184 -4.26 12.50 -3.40
C LEU A 184 -5.63 12.29 -4.05
N ALA A 185 -5.86 12.84 -5.25
CA ALA A 185 -7.15 12.73 -5.91
C ALA A 185 -7.56 11.26 -6.17
N PRO A 186 -6.68 10.38 -6.69
CA PRO A 186 -7.02 8.97 -6.86
C PRO A 186 -7.28 8.24 -5.53
N LEU A 187 -6.45 8.45 -4.51
CA LEU A 187 -6.65 7.79 -3.20
C LEU A 187 -7.95 8.24 -2.54
N PHE A 188 -8.28 9.53 -2.63
CA PHE A 188 -9.56 10.06 -2.15
C PHE A 188 -10.74 9.43 -2.88
N VAL A 189 -10.70 9.35 -4.22
CA VAL A 189 -11.76 8.71 -5.02
C VAL A 189 -11.91 7.24 -4.66
N TYR A 190 -10.80 6.49 -4.57
CA TYR A 190 -10.86 5.07 -4.20
C TYR A 190 -11.44 4.90 -2.80
N LEU A 191 -10.97 5.67 -1.82
CA LEU A 191 -11.47 5.63 -0.45
C LEU A 191 -12.96 5.96 -0.37
N ALA A 192 -13.41 7.02 -1.03
CA ALA A 192 -14.82 7.41 -1.09
C ALA A 192 -15.70 6.31 -1.72
N LEU A 193 -15.27 5.74 -2.86
CA LEU A 193 -16.00 4.66 -3.50
C LEU A 193 -16.08 3.40 -2.62
N GLY A 194 -14.95 2.92 -2.09
CA GLY A 194 -14.95 1.72 -1.25
C GLY A 194 -15.73 1.89 0.05
N THR A 195 -15.58 3.04 0.72
CA THR A 195 -16.38 3.35 1.92
C THR A 195 -17.88 3.44 1.62
N SER A 196 -18.28 3.99 0.48
CA SER A 196 -19.69 4.01 0.07
C SER A 196 -20.28 2.60 -0.09
N PHE A 197 -19.52 1.66 -0.69
CA PHE A 197 -19.94 0.26 -0.79
C PHE A 197 -19.98 -0.43 0.58
N LEU A 198 -19.02 -0.15 1.47
CA LEU A 198 -19.03 -0.70 2.82
C LEU A 198 -20.23 -0.21 3.64
N LEU A 199 -20.59 1.07 3.52
CA LEU A 199 -21.78 1.62 4.17
C LEU A 199 -23.06 0.98 3.61
N ALA A 200 -23.19 0.89 2.28
CA ALA A 200 -24.34 0.27 1.64
C ALA A 200 -24.49 -1.21 2.03
N GLY A 201 -23.39 -1.97 2.08
CA GLY A 201 -23.42 -3.38 2.50
C GLY A 201 -23.73 -3.56 3.98
N PHE A 202 -23.22 -2.66 4.84
CA PHE A 202 -23.55 -2.67 6.27
C PHE A 202 -25.03 -2.44 6.48
N VAL A 203 -25.60 -1.37 5.92
CA VAL A 203 -27.05 -1.07 5.99
C VAL A 203 -27.88 -2.26 5.50
N SER A 204 -27.47 -2.89 4.39
CA SER A 204 -28.18 -4.05 3.84
C SER A 204 -28.15 -5.28 4.76
N LEU A 205 -27.02 -5.52 5.45
CA LEU A 205 -26.90 -6.61 6.43
C LEU A 205 -27.81 -6.39 7.63
N PHE A 206 -27.94 -5.17 8.15
CA PHE A 206 -28.88 -4.88 9.25
C PHE A 206 -30.32 -5.10 8.82
N ARG A 207 -30.71 -4.65 7.63
CA ARG A 207 -32.08 -4.85 7.12
C ARG A 207 -32.44 -6.35 7.03
N ILE A 208 -31.51 -7.19 6.59
CA ILE A 208 -31.73 -8.64 6.50
C ILE A 208 -31.77 -9.28 7.90
N ARG A 209 -30.85 -8.92 8.80
CA ARG A 209 -30.81 -9.46 10.17
C ARG A 209 -32.06 -9.11 10.98
N THR A 210 -32.63 -7.92 10.80
CA THR A 210 -33.85 -7.51 11.49
C THR A 210 -35.09 -8.30 11.02
N ILE A 211 -35.11 -8.78 9.77
CA ILE A 211 -36.25 -9.51 9.19
C ILE A 211 -36.11 -11.03 9.38
N MET A 212 -34.90 -11.59 9.42
CA MET A 212 -34.66 -13.03 9.26
C MET A 212 -34.27 -13.76 10.56
N LYS A 213 -35.11 -13.65 11.60
CA LYS A 213 -34.88 -14.29 12.91
C LYS A 213 -35.10 -15.82 12.96
N HIS A 214 -35.35 -16.50 11.84
CA HIS A 214 -35.77 -17.93 11.81
C HIS A 214 -35.07 -18.86 10.79
N GLY A 215 -33.86 -18.55 10.29
CA GLY A 215 -33.24 -19.35 9.22
C GLY A 215 -31.93 -20.08 9.55
N GLY A 216 -31.99 -21.40 9.82
CA GLY A 216 -31.03 -22.48 9.49
C GLY A 216 -29.51 -22.38 9.79
N THR A 217 -28.78 -23.50 9.68
CA THR A 217 -27.33 -23.62 9.98
C THR A 217 -26.37 -23.27 8.83
N LYS A 218 -26.84 -23.24 7.57
CA LYS A 218 -25.99 -22.92 6.37
C LYS A 218 -25.78 -21.41 6.18
N THR A 219 -26.79 -20.62 6.47
CA THR A 219 -26.79 -19.14 6.48
C THR A 219 -25.78 -18.59 7.49
N GLU A 220 -25.65 -19.23 8.65
CA GLU A 220 -24.72 -18.82 9.71
C GLU A 220 -23.24 -18.82 9.28
N LYS A 221 -22.82 -19.77 8.41
CA LYS A 221 -21.45 -19.83 7.90
C LYS A 221 -21.14 -18.70 6.92
N LEU A 222 -22.08 -18.41 6.00
CA LEU A 222 -21.98 -17.31 5.04
C LEU A 222 -21.96 -15.97 5.79
N GLU A 223 -22.84 -15.81 6.77
CA GLU A 223 -22.93 -14.62 7.60
C GLU A 223 -21.64 -14.38 8.40
N LYS A 224 -21.07 -15.41 9.03
CA LYS A 224 -19.77 -15.31 9.72
C LYS A 224 -18.67 -14.87 8.75
N LEU A 225 -18.64 -15.42 7.54
CA LEU A 225 -17.67 -15.02 6.52
C LEU A 225 -17.83 -13.55 6.14
N MET A 226 -19.06 -13.09 5.91
CA MET A 226 -19.34 -11.73 5.49
C MET A 226 -19.03 -10.70 6.58
N VAL A 227 -19.35 -11.00 7.84
CA VAL A 227 -18.93 -10.16 8.98
C VAL A 227 -17.42 -10.07 9.03
N ARG A 228 -16.73 -11.19 8.86
CA ARG A 228 -15.26 -11.24 8.85
C ARG A 228 -14.72 -10.31 7.76
N ILE A 229 -15.21 -10.42 6.51
CA ILE A 229 -14.71 -9.61 5.38
C ILE A 229 -15.01 -8.13 5.62
N GLY A 230 -16.17 -7.81 6.19
CA GLY A 230 -16.52 -6.44 6.58
C GLY A 230 -15.54 -5.86 7.59
N VAL A 231 -15.22 -6.61 8.65
CA VAL A 231 -14.23 -6.20 9.67
C VAL A 231 -12.86 -5.97 9.04
N PHE A 232 -12.39 -6.88 8.18
CA PHE A 232 -11.11 -6.71 7.47
C PHE A 232 -11.12 -5.45 6.57
N SER A 233 -12.21 -5.20 5.88
CA SER A 233 -12.34 -4.02 5.00
C SER A 233 -12.33 -2.71 5.80
N VAL A 234 -12.96 -2.67 6.98
CA VAL A 234 -12.89 -1.52 7.91
C VAL A 234 -11.49 -1.34 8.47
N LEU A 235 -10.80 -2.44 8.81
CA LEU A 235 -9.41 -2.41 9.27
C LEU A 235 -8.45 -1.88 8.20
N TYR A 236 -8.77 -2.00 6.91
CA TYR A 236 -8.02 -1.34 5.82
C TYR A 236 -8.34 0.15 5.72
N THR A 237 -9.61 0.54 5.90
CA THR A 237 -10.05 1.94 5.80
C THR A 237 -9.26 2.85 6.74
N VAL A 238 -8.98 2.39 7.97
CA VAL A 238 -8.28 3.19 9.00
C VAL A 238 -6.84 3.55 8.59
N PRO A 239 -5.95 2.63 8.19
CA PRO A 239 -4.65 2.99 7.65
C PRO A 239 -4.73 3.85 6.40
N ALA A 240 -5.68 3.58 5.49
CA ALA A 240 -5.84 4.35 4.26
C ALA A 240 -6.25 5.81 4.51
N THR A 241 -7.16 6.06 5.47
CA THR A 241 -7.54 7.42 5.87
C THR A 241 -6.37 8.15 6.53
N ILE A 242 -5.59 7.46 7.37
CA ILE A 242 -4.41 8.05 8.02
C ILE A 242 -3.36 8.44 6.97
N VAL A 243 -3.04 7.55 6.02
CA VAL A 243 -2.11 7.86 4.92
C VAL A 243 -2.60 9.06 4.10
N LEU A 244 -3.90 9.11 3.80
CA LEU A 244 -4.49 10.24 3.08
C LEU A 244 -4.38 11.55 3.88
N ALA A 245 -4.62 11.50 5.19
CA ALA A 245 -4.45 12.65 6.09
C ALA A 245 -2.99 13.12 6.16
N CYS A 246 -2.01 12.20 6.18
CA CYS A 246 -0.59 12.54 6.08
C CYS A 246 -0.29 13.30 4.78
N TYR A 247 -0.83 12.86 3.65
CA TYR A 247 -0.63 13.57 2.38
C TYR A 247 -1.31 14.95 2.35
N PHE A 248 -2.48 15.10 2.97
CA PHE A 248 -3.12 16.42 3.12
C PHE A 248 -2.30 17.37 3.99
N TYR A 249 -1.74 16.86 5.10
CA TYR A 249 -0.82 17.62 5.95
C TYR A 249 0.42 18.05 5.16
N GLU A 250 1.05 17.12 4.43
CA GLU A 250 2.20 17.42 3.57
C GLU A 250 1.88 18.49 2.53
N GLN A 251 0.72 18.40 1.87
CA GLN A 251 0.30 19.40 0.89
C GLN A 251 0.06 20.78 1.52
N ALA A 252 -0.66 20.84 2.64
CA ALA A 252 -1.09 22.10 3.25
C ALA A 252 0.08 22.90 3.84
N SER A 253 1.10 22.21 4.34
CA SER A 253 2.22 22.84 5.04
C SER A 253 3.50 22.96 4.20
N ARG A 254 3.54 22.40 2.98
CA ARG A 254 4.73 22.39 2.11
C ARG A 254 5.33 23.78 1.87
N ASP A 255 4.51 24.73 1.41
CA ASP A 255 4.98 26.08 1.06
C ASP A 255 5.58 26.82 2.27
N ALA A 256 5.09 26.52 3.48
CA ALA A 256 5.66 27.08 4.71
C ALA A 256 7.04 26.48 5.02
N TRP A 257 7.17 25.15 4.89
CA TRP A 257 8.43 24.45 5.13
C TRP A 257 9.52 24.81 4.11
N GLU A 258 9.17 24.93 2.84
CA GLU A 258 10.10 25.31 1.78
C GLU A 258 10.64 26.73 1.98
N ARG A 259 9.76 27.68 2.31
CA ARG A 259 10.18 29.07 2.61
C ARG A 259 11.05 29.14 3.86
N ALA A 260 10.69 28.44 4.94
CA ALA A 260 11.49 28.41 6.16
C ALA A 260 12.87 27.78 5.92
N TRP A 261 12.91 26.65 5.21
CA TRP A 261 14.16 25.98 4.85
C TRP A 261 15.07 26.86 3.98
N LEU A 262 14.49 27.55 2.99
CA LEU A 262 15.24 28.45 2.11
C LEU A 262 15.82 29.62 2.91
N ARG A 263 15.04 30.24 3.83
CA ARG A 263 15.53 31.31 4.71
C ARG A 263 16.72 30.86 5.58
N GLN A 264 16.69 29.64 6.10
CA GLN A 264 17.75 29.10 6.95
C GLN A 264 19.00 28.69 6.14
N SER A 265 18.81 28.25 4.90
CA SER A 265 19.88 27.65 4.09
C SER A 265 20.48 28.60 3.05
N CYS A 266 19.79 29.70 2.71
CA CYS A 266 20.16 30.59 1.60
C CYS A 266 21.61 31.09 1.68
N LYS A 267 22.06 31.48 2.88
CA LYS A 267 23.44 31.92 3.12
C LYS A 267 24.47 30.83 2.87
N SER A 268 24.17 29.58 3.27
CA SER A 268 25.07 28.43 3.08
C SER A 268 25.20 28.02 1.62
N TYR A 269 24.17 28.25 0.81
CA TYR A 269 24.16 27.92 -0.62
C TYR A 269 24.40 29.12 -1.54
N ALA A 270 24.72 30.29 -0.97
CA ALA A 270 24.94 31.54 -1.71
C ALA A 270 23.79 31.91 -2.68
N VAL A 271 22.54 31.66 -2.27
CA VAL A 271 21.33 32.03 -3.01
C VAL A 271 20.61 33.21 -2.33
N PRO A 272 19.83 34.03 -3.07
CA PRO A 272 19.10 35.15 -2.49
C PRO A 272 18.16 34.70 -1.36
N CYS A 273 18.29 35.34 -0.19
CA CYS A 273 17.43 35.05 0.96
C CYS A 273 16.07 35.75 0.81
N PRO A 274 14.95 35.08 1.10
CA PRO A 274 13.64 35.72 1.18
C PRO A 274 13.60 36.81 2.26
N PRO A 275 12.72 37.82 2.13
CA PRO A 275 12.47 38.80 3.19
C PRO A 275 12.04 38.12 4.51
N ALA A 276 12.32 38.79 5.62
CA ALA A 276 11.96 38.29 6.96
C ALA A 276 10.50 38.63 7.26
N ASP A 277 9.58 37.72 6.94
CA ASP A 277 8.13 37.99 7.00
C ASP A 277 7.49 37.73 8.39
N GLY A 278 8.26 37.72 9.48
CA GLY A 278 7.74 37.52 10.86
C GLY A 278 7.05 36.17 11.11
N HIS A 279 6.93 35.30 10.11
CA HIS A 279 6.32 33.98 10.24
C HIS A 279 7.23 33.03 11.03
N PRO A 280 6.67 32.22 11.94
CA PRO A 280 7.44 31.24 12.70
C PRO A 280 8.15 30.25 11.77
N ASP A 281 9.29 29.74 12.22
CA ASP A 281 10.04 28.72 11.51
C ASP A 281 9.25 27.41 11.50
N ALA A 282 8.54 27.18 10.39
CA ALA A 282 7.76 25.96 10.16
C ALA A 282 8.68 24.84 9.67
N SER A 283 8.60 23.67 10.28
CA SER A 283 9.28 22.45 9.85
C SER A 283 8.30 21.29 9.79
N PRO A 284 8.55 20.28 8.94
CA PRO A 284 7.72 19.09 8.89
C PRO A 284 7.82 18.27 10.18
N ASP A 285 6.67 17.83 10.70
CA ASP A 285 6.65 16.88 11.81
C ASP A 285 7.11 15.50 11.33
N PHE A 286 8.28 15.09 11.81
CA PHE A 286 8.90 13.81 11.50
C PHE A 286 7.97 12.61 11.78
N THR A 287 7.15 12.69 12.81
CA THR A 287 6.23 11.63 13.22
C THR A 287 5.18 11.35 12.15
N VAL A 288 4.71 12.39 11.45
CA VAL A 288 3.70 12.23 10.38
C VAL A 288 4.25 11.37 9.25
N PHE A 289 5.52 11.54 8.88
CA PHE A 289 6.17 10.73 7.86
C PHE A 289 6.33 9.28 8.31
N LEU A 290 6.72 9.04 9.57
CA LEU A 290 6.80 7.69 10.12
C LEU A 290 5.43 6.99 10.11
N ILE A 291 4.39 7.67 10.58
CA ILE A 291 3.02 7.15 10.57
C ILE A 291 2.59 6.81 9.15
N LYS A 292 2.88 7.66 8.16
CA LYS A 292 2.58 7.37 6.74
C LYS A 292 3.19 6.05 6.27
N TYR A 293 4.49 5.82 6.52
CA TYR A 293 5.14 4.57 6.10
C TYR A 293 4.59 3.36 6.86
N LEU A 294 4.39 3.49 8.18
CA LEU A 294 3.83 2.43 9.01
C LEU A 294 2.43 2.02 8.56
N MET A 295 1.53 2.99 8.37
CA MET A 295 0.16 2.76 7.95
C MET A 295 0.08 2.23 6.52
N THR A 296 1.06 2.55 5.67
CA THR A 296 1.16 1.92 4.35
C THR A 296 1.43 0.41 4.48
N MET A 297 2.33 -0.02 5.38
CA MET A 297 2.73 -1.43 5.49
C MET A 297 1.82 -2.28 6.38
N ILE A 298 1.15 -1.67 7.38
CA ILE A 298 0.32 -2.40 8.34
C ILE A 298 -0.81 -3.17 7.66
N VAL A 299 -1.32 -2.66 6.54
CA VAL A 299 -2.34 -3.31 5.73
C VAL A 299 -1.85 -4.64 5.16
N GLY A 300 -0.62 -4.69 4.65
CA GLY A 300 -0.04 -5.95 4.19
C GLY A 300 0.10 -6.94 5.36
N ILE A 301 0.49 -6.47 6.54
CA ILE A 301 0.63 -7.30 7.73
C ILE A 301 -0.72 -7.90 8.17
N THR A 302 -1.81 -7.12 8.14
CA THR A 302 -3.15 -7.59 8.53
C THR A 302 -3.70 -8.66 7.58
N THR A 303 -3.25 -8.70 6.31
CA THR A 303 -3.61 -9.80 5.38
C THR A 303 -3.09 -11.17 5.82
N GLY A 304 -1.94 -11.25 6.49
CA GLY A 304 -1.43 -12.51 7.04
C GLY A 304 -2.28 -13.02 8.21
N PHE A 305 -2.64 -12.12 9.13
CA PHE A 305 -3.53 -12.44 10.24
C PHE A 305 -4.91 -12.91 9.76
N TRP A 306 -5.38 -12.41 8.61
CA TRP A 306 -6.61 -12.87 7.99
C TRP A 306 -6.57 -14.36 7.60
N ILE A 307 -5.45 -14.87 7.10
CA ILE A 307 -5.36 -16.26 6.65
C ILE A 307 -5.17 -17.23 7.81
N TRP A 308 -4.71 -16.78 8.98
CA TRP A 308 -4.51 -17.62 10.15
C TRP A 308 -5.84 -18.20 10.67
N THR A 309 -6.06 -19.47 10.34
CA THR A 309 -7.23 -20.26 10.72
C THR A 309 -6.81 -21.72 10.86
N GLY A 310 -7.56 -22.54 11.63
CA GLY A 310 -7.29 -23.98 11.72
C GLY A 310 -7.24 -24.69 10.36
N LYS A 311 -8.00 -24.19 9.37
CA LYS A 311 -7.99 -24.68 7.98
C LYS A 311 -6.65 -24.44 7.27
N THR A 312 -5.95 -23.36 7.62
CA THR A 312 -4.61 -23.06 7.07
C THR A 312 -3.61 -24.06 7.60
N LEU A 313 -3.60 -24.35 8.89
CA LEU A 313 -2.75 -25.39 9.48
C LEU A 313 -2.99 -26.77 8.85
N GLN A 314 -4.25 -27.13 8.60
CA GLN A 314 -4.59 -28.39 7.91
C GLN A 314 -4.11 -28.42 6.45
N SER A 315 -4.17 -27.30 5.74
CA SER A 315 -3.70 -27.20 4.35
C SER A 315 -2.19 -27.37 4.27
N TRP A 316 -1.45 -26.70 5.16
CA TRP A 316 -0.01 -26.86 5.31
C TRP A 316 0.37 -28.29 5.74
N ARG A 317 -0.32 -28.89 6.72
CA ARG A 317 -0.10 -30.29 7.11
C ARG A 317 -0.29 -31.26 5.94
N ARG A 318 -1.33 -31.07 5.12
CA ARG A 318 -1.58 -31.89 3.91
C ARG A 318 -0.46 -31.71 2.89
N PHE A 319 0.01 -30.48 2.68
CA PHE A 319 1.12 -30.17 1.78
C PHE A 319 2.43 -30.80 2.24
N TYR A 320 2.81 -30.62 3.51
CA TYR A 320 3.99 -31.27 4.10
C TYR A 320 3.91 -32.78 4.02
N ARG A 321 2.74 -33.37 4.29
CA ARG A 321 2.55 -34.82 4.15
C ARG A 321 2.79 -35.27 2.70
N ARG A 322 2.25 -34.57 1.71
CA ARG A 322 2.48 -34.86 0.28
C ARG A 322 3.95 -34.77 -0.12
N LEU A 323 4.67 -33.74 0.35
CA LEU A 323 6.12 -33.63 0.12
C LEU A 323 6.89 -34.78 0.76
N SER A 324 6.55 -35.14 2.01
CA SER A 324 7.20 -36.24 2.72
C SER A 324 6.94 -37.61 2.08
N THR A 325 5.77 -37.82 1.48
CA THR A 325 5.46 -39.06 0.75
C THR A 325 6.00 -39.08 -0.67
N GLY A 326 6.07 -37.91 -1.35
CA GLY A 326 6.70 -37.78 -2.66
C GLY A 326 8.21 -38.05 -2.61
N SER A 327 8.89 -37.53 -1.57
CA SER A 327 10.32 -37.79 -1.33
C SER A 327 10.64 -39.25 -0.98
N LYS A 328 9.67 -40.03 -0.50
CA LYS A 328 9.83 -41.48 -0.28
C LYS A 328 9.56 -42.34 -1.53
N GLY A 329 9.03 -41.75 -2.61
CA GLY A 329 8.78 -42.43 -3.89
C GLY A 329 9.94 -42.35 -4.88
N GLU A 330 10.85 -41.38 -4.73
CA GLU A 330 12.02 -41.21 -5.61
C GLU A 330 13.27 -42.00 -5.16
N THR A 331 13.27 -42.59 -3.97
CA THR A 331 14.37 -43.43 -3.46
C THR A 331 14.10 -44.93 -3.59
N ALA A 332 13.06 -45.31 -4.34
CA ALA A 332 12.71 -46.69 -4.64
C ALA A 332 12.71 -46.92 -6.17
N VAL A 333 13.89 -46.84 -6.79
CA VAL A 333 14.19 -47.45 -8.10
C VAL A 333 15.52 -48.15 -8.00
#